data_AF-A0A6P0NHE0-F1
#
_entry.id   AF-A0A6P0NHE0-F1
#
_cell.length_a   1.000
_cell.length_b   1.000
_cell.length_c   1.000
_cell.angle_alpha   90.00
_cell.angle_beta   90.00
_cell.angle_gamma   90.00
#
_symmetry.space_group_name_H-M   'P 1'
#
loop_
_entity.id
_entity.type
_entity.pdbx_description
1 polymer ?
#
loop_
_entity_poly.entity_id
_entity_poly.type
_entity_poly.pdbx_seq_one_letter_code
_entity_poly.pdbx_strand_id
1 'polypeptide(L)'
;NGSLILARAVQNYQAGNIKGAIAIAQDVLPSSSAFNGAQTKIDQWHNEWVSFERKFDKIQQAYEQRRWVDVLNYAQNSNWPTRGYWRQKLNRIMAQARQQQAALEAKRKQLAVQNQIGSRANQRIQNNSQPASRPVSIAAPLPKQPVVTGQKTTAPPASQSTKIKYYVILNDGSASGLAKARKIVPGAFLGRFPQGSRIQMGAFKNEAKANAFANYLRQQGMSASIYRP
;
A
#
# COMPACT_ATOMS: atom_id res chain seq x y z
N ASN A 1 28.80 39.99 -11.21
CA ASN A 1 28.66 38.72 -11.95
C ASN A 1 28.55 37.46 -11.08
N GLY A 2 29.17 37.38 -9.90
CA GLY A 2 29.13 36.17 -9.05
C GLY A 2 27.72 35.64 -8.71
N SER A 3 26.74 36.50 -8.45
CA SER A 3 25.36 36.08 -8.16
C SER A 3 24.67 35.39 -9.35
N LEU A 4 24.98 35.80 -10.59
CA LEU A 4 24.45 35.18 -11.81
C LEU A 4 25.05 33.78 -12.00
N ILE A 5 26.36 33.65 -11.76
CA ILE A 5 27.08 32.36 -11.80
C ILE A 5 26.44 31.39 -10.80
N LEU A 6 26.20 31.84 -9.57
CA LEU A 6 25.56 31.02 -8.54
C LEU A 6 24.13 30.61 -8.91
N ALA A 7 23.34 31.50 -9.52
CA ALA A 7 22.00 31.15 -10.00
C ALA A 7 22.03 30.05 -11.07
N ARG A 8 23.00 30.09 -11.99
CA ARG A 8 23.21 29.06 -13.01
C ARG A 8 23.65 27.73 -12.42
N ALA A 9 24.47 27.77 -11.37
CA ALA A 9 24.86 26.58 -10.62
C ALA A 9 23.64 25.91 -9.96
N VAL A 10 22.75 26.69 -9.34
CA VAL A 10 21.49 26.19 -8.76
C VAL A 10 20.63 25.48 -9.81
N GLN A 11 20.50 26.05 -11.01
CA GLN A 11 19.74 25.43 -12.10
C GLN A 11 20.31 24.06 -12.49
N ASN A 12 21.64 23.93 -12.57
CA ASN A 12 22.29 22.66 -12.87
C ASN A 12 22.04 21.63 -11.76
N TYR A 13 22.11 22.03 -10.49
CA TYR A 13 21.81 21.14 -9.37
C TYR A 13 20.37 20.62 -9.43
N GLN A 14 19.41 21.51 -9.68
CA GLN A 14 17.99 21.14 -9.80
C GLN A 14 17.71 20.27 -11.02
N ALA A 15 18.49 20.39 -12.10
CA ALA A 15 18.43 19.52 -13.26
C ALA A 15 19.08 18.14 -13.03
N GLY A 16 19.76 17.94 -11.89
CA GLY A 16 20.47 16.70 -11.57
C GLY A 16 21.92 16.69 -12.06
N ASN A 17 22.42 17.79 -12.60
CA ASN A 17 23.82 17.97 -13.00
C ASN A 17 24.64 18.51 -11.82
N ILE A 18 24.82 17.69 -10.78
CA ILE A 18 25.60 18.08 -9.59
C ILE A 18 27.03 18.47 -9.95
N LYS A 19 27.68 17.76 -10.87
CA LYS A 19 29.05 18.05 -11.31
C LYS A 19 29.15 19.42 -11.97
N GLY A 20 28.22 19.73 -12.90
CA GLY A 20 28.16 21.04 -13.53
C GLY A 20 27.77 22.15 -12.56
N ALA A 21 26.89 21.89 -11.59
CA ALA A 21 26.54 22.85 -10.55
C ALA A 21 27.76 23.26 -9.71
N ILE A 22 28.54 22.27 -9.26
CA ILE A 22 29.76 22.50 -8.47
C ILE A 22 30.80 23.25 -9.32
N ALA A 23 31.06 22.80 -10.55
CA ALA A 23 32.04 23.47 -11.43
C ALA A 23 31.69 24.95 -11.65
N ILE A 24 30.43 25.26 -11.97
CA ILE A 24 29.99 26.65 -12.15
C ILE A 24 30.11 27.44 -10.85
N ALA A 25 29.76 26.86 -9.69
CA ALA A 25 29.89 27.56 -8.42
C ALA A 25 31.36 27.81 -8.02
N GLN A 26 32.29 26.95 -8.44
CA GLN A 26 33.73 27.12 -8.23
C GLN A 26 34.32 28.26 -9.07
N ASP A 27 33.70 28.62 -10.20
CA ASP A 27 34.12 29.76 -11.03
C ASP A 27 33.82 31.13 -10.38
N VAL A 28 33.09 31.16 -9.26
CA VAL A 28 32.91 32.41 -8.51
C VAL A 28 34.25 32.84 -7.92
N LEU A 29 34.74 34.01 -8.34
CA LEU A 29 36.02 34.54 -7.89
C LEU A 29 36.01 34.88 -6.38
N PRO A 30 37.13 34.68 -5.65
CA PRO A 30 37.25 35.03 -4.23
C PRO A 30 36.96 36.49 -3.89
N SER A 31 37.19 37.41 -4.83
CA SER A 31 36.90 38.84 -4.68
C SER A 31 35.41 39.17 -4.79
N SER A 32 34.55 38.23 -5.20
CA SER A 32 33.12 38.45 -5.30
C SER A 32 32.42 38.29 -3.96
N SER A 33 31.49 39.19 -3.65
CA SER A 33 30.60 39.05 -2.48
C SER A 33 29.79 37.74 -2.46
N ALA A 34 29.61 37.08 -3.61
CA ALA A 34 28.92 35.80 -3.71
C ALA A 34 29.81 34.58 -3.38
N PHE A 35 31.12 34.76 -3.21
CA PHE A 35 32.08 33.65 -3.03
C PHE A 35 31.74 32.75 -1.85
N ASN A 36 31.57 33.34 -0.66
CA ASN A 36 31.22 32.57 0.55
C ASN A 36 29.90 31.81 0.39
N GLY A 37 28.91 32.44 -0.26
CA GLY A 37 27.64 31.80 -0.57
C GLY A 37 27.77 30.63 -1.57
N ALA A 38 28.67 30.75 -2.54
CA ALA A 38 28.97 29.68 -3.49
C ALA A 38 29.64 28.48 -2.82
N GLN A 39 30.65 28.72 -1.96
CA GLN A 39 31.33 27.65 -1.20
C GLN A 39 30.34 26.91 -0.29
N THR A 40 29.52 27.65 0.47
CA THR A 40 28.47 27.05 1.31
C THR A 40 27.48 26.21 0.49
N LYS A 41 27.14 26.65 -0.72
CA LYS A 41 26.24 25.90 -1.62
C LYS A 41 26.87 24.62 -2.14
N ILE A 42 28.15 24.63 -2.49
CA ILE A 42 28.89 23.44 -2.93
C ILE A 42 28.84 22.36 -1.84
N ASP A 43 29.17 22.72 -0.60
CA ASP A 43 29.17 21.79 0.54
C ASP A 43 27.76 21.24 0.82
N GLN A 44 26.77 22.13 0.83
CA GLN A 44 25.37 21.74 1.02
C GLN A 44 24.92 20.75 -0.05
N TRP A 45 25.15 21.07 -1.33
CA TRP A 45 24.73 20.24 -2.43
C TRP A 45 25.38 18.87 -2.42
N HIS A 46 26.68 18.80 -2.12
CA HIS A 46 27.39 17.54 -2.02
C HIS A 46 26.76 16.62 -0.95
N ASN A 47 26.58 17.16 0.26
CA ASN A 47 26.01 16.42 1.38
C ASN A 47 24.56 15.98 1.14
N GLU A 48 23.72 16.88 0.60
CA GLU A 48 22.34 16.59 0.25
C GLU A 48 22.26 15.53 -0.86
N TRP A 49 23.09 15.63 -1.89
CA TRP A 49 23.12 14.70 -3.01
C TRP A 49 23.43 13.27 -2.54
N VAL A 50 24.51 13.09 -1.78
CA VAL A 50 24.91 11.78 -1.23
C VAL A 50 23.86 11.24 -0.26
N SER A 51 23.16 12.11 0.48
CA SER A 51 22.03 11.70 1.33
C SER A 51 20.84 11.19 0.51
N PHE A 52 20.49 11.88 -0.56
CA PHE A 52 19.38 11.50 -1.44
C PHE A 52 19.69 10.26 -2.27
N GLU A 53 20.92 10.08 -2.73
CA GLU A 53 21.38 8.84 -3.38
C GLU A 53 21.15 7.63 -2.47
N ARG A 54 21.72 7.66 -1.25
CA ARG A 54 21.57 6.55 -0.29
C ARG A 54 20.10 6.22 0.04
N LYS A 55 19.25 7.25 0.12
CA LYS A 55 17.81 7.05 0.33
C LYS A 55 17.15 6.44 -0.91
N PHE A 56 17.55 6.88 -2.10
CA PHE A 56 16.98 6.41 -3.36
C PHE A 56 17.39 4.97 -3.64
N ASP A 57 18.61 4.57 -3.28
CA ASP A 57 19.09 3.19 -3.40
C ASP A 57 18.19 2.22 -2.63
N LYS A 58 17.73 2.58 -1.44
CA LYS A 58 16.75 1.78 -0.67
C LYS A 58 15.41 1.64 -1.40
N ILE A 59 14.95 2.71 -2.03
CA ILE A 59 13.72 2.71 -2.84
C ILE A 59 13.90 1.81 -4.05
N GLN A 60 15.03 1.91 -4.74
CA GLN A 60 15.34 1.12 -5.92
C GLN A 60 15.49 -0.36 -5.56
N GLN A 61 16.18 -0.69 -4.47
CA GLN A 61 16.29 -2.07 -3.98
C GLN A 61 14.91 -2.66 -3.61
N ALA A 62 14.03 -1.86 -3.00
CA ALA A 62 12.65 -2.30 -2.75
C ALA A 62 11.88 -2.56 -4.05
N TYR A 63 12.09 -1.72 -5.06
CA TYR A 63 11.48 -1.86 -6.38
C TYR A 63 11.97 -3.12 -7.11
N GLU A 64 13.28 -3.36 -7.14
CA GLU A 64 13.89 -4.56 -7.75
C GLU A 64 13.41 -5.86 -7.07
N GLN A 65 13.25 -5.84 -5.75
CA GLN A 65 12.71 -6.97 -4.98
C GLN A 65 11.18 -7.09 -5.06
N ARG A 66 10.51 -6.30 -5.91
CA ARG A 66 9.05 -6.26 -6.08
C ARG A 66 8.28 -5.94 -4.80
N ARG A 67 8.92 -5.28 -3.85
CA ARG A 67 8.34 -4.83 -2.58
C ARG A 67 7.69 -3.45 -2.78
N TRP A 68 6.64 -3.40 -3.60
CA TRP A 68 6.01 -2.14 -4.02
C TRP A 68 5.51 -1.27 -2.86
N VAL A 69 5.07 -1.89 -1.77
CA VAL A 69 4.64 -1.18 -0.55
C VAL A 69 5.83 -0.48 0.13
N ASP A 70 6.98 -1.15 0.18
CA ASP A 70 8.20 -0.59 0.78
C ASP A 70 8.74 0.58 -0.05
N VAL A 71 8.63 0.52 -1.39
CA VAL A 71 8.94 1.65 -2.30
C VAL A 71 8.16 2.90 -1.89
N LEU A 72 6.84 2.76 -1.67
CA LEU A 72 5.96 3.87 -1.30
C LEU A 72 6.25 4.37 0.12
N ASN A 73 6.51 3.48 1.07
CA ASN A 73 6.83 3.83 2.45
C ASN A 73 8.15 4.61 2.56
N TYR A 74 9.20 4.14 1.89
CA TYR A 74 10.50 4.84 1.87
C TYR A 74 10.40 6.21 1.17
N ALA A 75 9.54 6.32 0.16
CA ALA A 75 9.29 7.59 -0.50
C ALA A 75 8.55 8.63 0.39
N GLN A 76 7.70 8.18 1.31
CA GLN A 76 6.91 9.06 2.17
C GLN A 76 7.62 9.48 3.47
N ASN A 77 8.46 8.62 4.05
CA ASN A 77 9.09 8.85 5.35
C ASN A 77 10.44 9.59 5.28
N SER A 78 10.70 10.33 4.22
CA SER A 78 11.99 10.97 3.99
C SER A 78 11.81 12.43 3.57
N ASN A 79 12.62 13.31 4.14
CA ASN A 79 12.68 14.74 3.80
C ASN A 79 13.29 14.92 2.40
N TRP A 80 12.52 14.59 1.37
CA TRP A 80 12.88 14.72 -0.04
C TRP A 80 12.68 16.16 -0.52
N PRO A 81 13.48 16.62 -1.49
CA PRO A 81 13.26 17.92 -2.10
C PRO A 81 11.91 17.95 -2.81
N THR A 82 11.23 19.09 -2.75
CA THR A 82 9.87 19.27 -3.27
C THR A 82 9.83 19.41 -4.79
N ARG A 83 10.95 19.75 -5.44
CA ARG A 83 11.09 19.99 -6.89
C ARG A 83 12.47 19.55 -7.38
N GLY A 84 12.66 19.58 -8.70
CA GLY A 84 13.92 19.21 -9.36
C GLY A 84 14.08 17.71 -9.57
N TYR A 85 15.31 17.33 -9.91
CA TYR A 85 15.71 15.99 -10.34
C TYR A 85 15.26 14.90 -9.38
N TRP A 86 15.61 15.02 -8.10
CA TRP A 86 15.28 14.02 -7.08
C TRP A 86 13.78 13.82 -6.92
N ARG A 87 12.98 14.89 -6.97
CA ARG A 87 11.53 14.80 -6.92
C ARG A 87 10.97 14.08 -8.14
N GLN A 88 11.47 14.41 -9.33
CA GLN A 88 11.04 13.77 -10.56
C GLN A 88 11.38 12.28 -10.57
N LYS A 89 12.60 11.93 -10.16
CA LYS A 89 13.07 10.54 -10.03
C LYS A 89 12.19 9.74 -9.06
N LEU A 90 11.88 10.33 -7.90
CA LEU A 90 11.00 9.74 -6.89
C LEU A 90 9.57 9.53 -7.43
N ASN A 91 9.01 10.54 -8.10
CA ASN A 91 7.66 10.44 -8.66
C ASN A 91 7.55 9.31 -9.69
N ARG A 92 8.58 9.13 -10.53
CA ARG A 92 8.63 8.08 -11.54
C ARG A 92 8.60 6.69 -10.92
N ILE A 93 9.47 6.40 -9.96
CA ILE A 93 9.54 5.07 -9.34
C ILE A 93 8.28 4.76 -8.51
N MET A 94 7.70 5.75 -7.84
CA MET A 94 6.42 5.59 -7.14
C MET A 94 5.27 5.28 -8.12
N ALA A 95 5.22 5.93 -9.28
CA ALA A 95 4.21 5.65 -10.30
C ALA A 95 4.37 4.23 -10.87
N GLN A 96 5.61 3.83 -11.19
CA GLN A 96 5.91 2.49 -11.68
C GLN A 96 5.54 1.42 -10.64
N ALA A 97 5.88 1.61 -9.36
CA ALA A 97 5.52 0.67 -8.30
C ALA A 97 4.01 0.48 -8.17
N ARG A 98 3.22 1.57 -8.25
CA ARG A 98 1.75 1.50 -8.25
C ARG A 98 1.21 0.74 -9.45
N GLN A 99 1.77 0.99 -10.64
CA GLN A 99 1.38 0.27 -11.86
C GLN A 99 1.66 -1.23 -11.74
N GLN A 100 2.84 -1.62 -11.24
CA GLN A 100 3.20 -3.03 -11.04
C GLN A 100 2.28 -3.72 -10.03
N GLN A 101 1.94 -3.02 -8.93
CA GLN A 101 0.99 -3.53 -7.95
C GLN A 101 -0.40 -3.76 -8.56
N ALA A 102 -0.91 -2.78 -9.32
CA ALA A 102 -2.21 -2.88 -9.98
C ALA A 102 -2.23 -4.00 -11.04
N ALA A 103 -1.16 -4.14 -11.82
CA ALA A 103 -1.04 -5.20 -12.83
C ALA A 103 -1.07 -6.60 -12.20
N LEU A 104 -0.40 -6.79 -11.05
CA LEU A 104 -0.43 -8.06 -10.33
C LEU A 104 -1.83 -8.36 -9.80
N GLU A 105 -2.53 -7.37 -9.24
CA GLU A 105 -3.91 -7.53 -8.78
C GLU A 105 -4.86 -7.86 -9.93
N ALA A 106 -4.73 -7.16 -11.07
CA ALA A 106 -5.52 -7.42 -12.27
C ALA A 106 -5.29 -8.84 -12.79
N LYS A 107 -4.03 -9.29 -12.86
CA LYS A 107 -3.69 -10.67 -13.24
C LYS A 107 -4.32 -11.69 -12.29
N ARG A 108 -4.28 -11.45 -10.98
CA ARG A 108 -4.93 -12.34 -9.99
C ARG A 108 -6.44 -12.39 -10.17
N LYS A 109 -7.09 -11.26 -10.45
CA LYS A 109 -8.54 -11.20 -10.71
C LYS A 109 -8.89 -11.95 -12.00
N GLN A 110 -8.12 -11.81 -13.07
CA GLN A 110 -8.32 -12.54 -14.32
C GLN A 110 -8.21 -14.06 -14.11
N LEU A 111 -7.19 -14.54 -13.38
CA LEU A 111 -7.07 -15.97 -13.04
C LEU A 111 -8.26 -16.46 -12.21
N ALA A 112 -8.75 -15.67 -11.25
CA ALA A 112 -9.91 -16.04 -10.46
C ALA A 112 -11.18 -16.18 -11.30
N VAL A 113 -11.39 -15.28 -12.27
CA VAL A 113 -12.51 -15.36 -13.23
C VAL A 113 -12.38 -16.59 -14.13
N GLN A 114 -11.19 -16.88 -14.66
CA GLN A 114 -10.96 -18.05 -15.51
C GLN A 114 -11.22 -19.37 -14.77
N ASN A 115 -10.75 -19.48 -13.52
CA ASN A 115 -10.99 -20.66 -12.69
C ASN A 115 -12.48 -20.83 -12.33
N GLN A 116 -13.23 -19.73 -12.17
CA GLN A 116 -14.69 -19.77 -11.95
C GLN A 116 -15.46 -20.21 -13.20
N ILE A 117 -15.03 -19.82 -14.40
CA ILE A 117 -15.68 -20.25 -15.65
C ILE A 117 -15.45 -21.75 -15.88
N GLY A 118 -14.23 -22.26 -15.66
CA GLY A 118 -13.93 -23.69 -15.78
C GLY A 118 -14.69 -24.57 -14.76
N SER A 119 -14.81 -24.11 -13.51
CA SER A 119 -15.56 -24.84 -12.47
C SER A 119 -17.09 -24.81 -12.70
N ARG A 120 -17.63 -23.72 -13.24
CA ARG A 120 -19.04 -23.66 -13.69
C ARG A 120 -19.33 -24.59 -14.86
N ALA A 121 -18.41 -24.75 -15.81
CA ALA A 121 -18.57 -25.69 -16.92
C ALA A 121 -18.66 -27.15 -16.42
N ASN A 122 -17.81 -27.55 -15.48
CA ASN A 122 -17.86 -28.90 -14.90
C ASN A 122 -19.10 -29.18 -14.05
N GLN A 123 -19.61 -28.21 -13.29
CA GLN A 123 -20.86 -28.38 -12.52
C GLN A 123 -22.09 -28.54 -13.43
N ARG A 124 -22.11 -27.88 -14.59
CA ARG A 124 -23.24 -27.97 -15.52
C ARG A 124 -23.30 -29.31 -16.26
N ILE A 125 -22.16 -30.00 -16.42
CA ILE A 125 -22.12 -31.35 -17.00
C ILE A 125 -22.58 -32.41 -15.98
N GLN A 126 -22.27 -32.25 -14.69
CA GLN A 126 -22.69 -33.22 -13.66
C GLN A 126 -24.19 -33.13 -13.29
N ASN A 127 -24.79 -31.94 -13.39
CA ASN A 127 -26.21 -31.74 -13.02
C ASN A 127 -27.21 -32.18 -14.12
N ASN A 128 -26.74 -32.66 -15.28
CA ASN A 128 -27.60 -33.13 -16.37
C ASN A 128 -27.78 -34.67 -16.38
N SER A 129 -27.35 -35.37 -15.32
CA SER A 129 -27.40 -36.83 -15.25
C SER A 129 -28.31 -37.37 -14.13
N GLN A 130 -29.18 -36.55 -13.54
CA GLN A 130 -30.04 -36.99 -12.43
C GLN A 130 -31.51 -37.12 -12.88
N PRO A 131 -32.09 -38.34 -12.90
CA PRO A 131 -33.50 -38.55 -13.23
C PRO A 131 -34.42 -37.93 -12.18
N ALA A 132 -35.49 -37.28 -12.65
CA ALA A 132 -36.46 -36.58 -11.82
C ALA A 132 -37.18 -37.50 -10.83
N SER A 133 -37.19 -37.12 -9.56
CA SER A 133 -38.19 -37.55 -8.58
C SER A 133 -38.65 -36.34 -7.75
N ARG A 134 -39.96 -36.18 -7.63
CA ARG A 134 -40.70 -35.05 -7.01
C ARG A 134 -41.54 -35.61 -5.84
N PRO A 135 -42.21 -34.80 -4.99
CA PRO A 135 -41.76 -34.39 -3.66
C PRO A 135 -42.74 -34.70 -2.49
N VAL A 136 -42.32 -34.62 -1.22
CA VAL A 136 -43.16 -34.43 0.00
C VAL A 136 -42.23 -34.04 1.17
N SER A 137 -42.59 -33.38 2.28
CA SER A 137 -43.63 -32.46 2.74
C SER A 137 -43.11 -32.02 4.14
N ILE A 138 -43.17 -30.75 4.50
CA ILE A 138 -42.58 -30.21 5.75
C ILE A 138 -43.71 -29.83 6.73
N ALA A 139 -43.66 -30.33 7.97
CA ALA A 139 -44.46 -29.85 9.10
C ALA A 139 -43.53 -29.26 10.19
N ALA A 140 -43.82 -28.04 10.64
CA ALA A 140 -43.08 -27.24 11.64
C ALA A 140 -43.73 -27.34 13.05
N PRO A 141 -43.13 -26.83 14.16
CA PRO A 141 -43.12 -25.38 14.47
C PRO A 141 -41.87 -24.79 15.19
N LEU A 142 -41.77 -23.44 15.16
CA LEU A 142 -40.72 -22.52 15.66
C LEU A 142 -40.63 -22.39 17.21
N PRO A 143 -39.55 -21.80 17.77
CA PRO A 143 -39.56 -20.35 18.06
C PRO A 143 -38.31 -19.54 17.64
N LYS A 144 -38.59 -18.43 16.94
CA LYS A 144 -38.01 -17.06 17.06
C LYS A 144 -36.53 -16.82 16.73
N GLN A 145 -36.25 -16.48 15.47
CA GLN A 145 -35.70 -15.17 15.06
C GLN A 145 -35.80 -14.98 13.52
N PRO A 146 -35.83 -13.73 13.01
CA PRO A 146 -36.76 -13.29 11.96
C PRO A 146 -36.35 -13.57 10.50
N VAL A 147 -37.38 -13.82 9.70
CA VAL A 147 -37.42 -13.76 8.22
C VAL A 147 -37.31 -12.30 7.76
N VAL A 148 -36.43 -12.00 6.78
CA VAL A 148 -36.74 -11.30 5.50
C VAL A 148 -35.55 -11.60 4.54
N THR A 149 -35.67 -12.51 3.57
CA THR A 149 -36.17 -12.33 2.18
C THR A 149 -35.33 -11.36 1.34
N GLY A 150 -34.81 -11.85 0.21
CA GLY A 150 -33.82 -11.16 -0.61
C GLY A 150 -34.38 -10.09 -1.57
N GLN A 151 -33.50 -9.13 -1.90
CA GLN A 151 -33.56 -8.32 -3.11
C GLN A 151 -32.13 -8.05 -3.62
N LYS A 152 -31.98 -8.14 -4.95
CA LYS A 152 -30.80 -7.78 -5.75
C LYS A 152 -30.47 -6.29 -5.63
N THR A 153 -29.21 -5.98 -5.97
CA THR A 153 -28.69 -4.63 -6.34
C THR A 153 -28.60 -3.71 -5.13
N THR A 154 -27.42 -3.31 -4.67
CA THR A 154 -26.46 -2.48 -5.40
C THR A 154 -25.04 -2.71 -4.86
N ALA A 155 -24.04 -2.82 -5.75
CA ALA A 155 -22.72 -2.30 -5.41
C ALA A 155 -22.88 -0.85 -4.92
N PRO A 156 -22.22 -0.38 -3.84
CA PRO A 156 -21.27 0.73 -4.09
C PRO A 156 -20.19 0.92 -2.97
N PRO A 157 -19.16 1.77 -3.17
CA PRO A 157 -18.72 2.42 -4.40
C PRO A 157 -17.26 2.06 -4.75
N ALA A 158 -16.91 2.29 -6.01
CA ALA A 158 -15.55 2.68 -6.32
C ALA A 158 -15.19 3.93 -5.49
N SER A 159 -13.98 3.95 -4.92
CA SER A 159 -13.22 5.12 -4.45
C SER A 159 -13.99 6.30 -3.83
N GLN A 160 -13.89 6.52 -2.51
CA GLN A 160 -13.93 7.88 -1.93
C GLN A 160 -13.49 7.90 -0.45
N SER A 161 -12.59 8.83 -0.14
CA SER A 161 -11.95 9.14 1.12
C SER A 161 -12.94 9.37 2.27
N THR A 162 -12.96 8.53 3.31
CA THR A 162 -13.48 8.91 4.63
C THR A 162 -12.75 8.14 5.74
N LYS A 163 -12.11 8.88 6.65
CA LYS A 163 -11.13 8.42 7.65
C LYS A 163 -11.55 7.15 8.41
N ILE A 164 -10.98 6.00 8.04
CA ILE A 164 -11.00 4.76 8.83
C ILE A 164 -10.01 4.94 9.99
N LYS A 165 -10.46 4.78 11.25
CA LYS A 165 -9.64 5.07 12.45
C LYS A 165 -9.16 3.83 13.21
N TYR A 166 -9.82 2.68 13.12
CA TYR A 166 -9.50 1.50 13.94
C TYR A 166 -9.43 0.23 13.10
N TYR A 167 -8.31 -0.48 13.20
CA TYR A 167 -8.08 -1.78 12.57
C TYR A 167 -7.98 -2.86 13.64
N VAL A 168 -8.73 -3.96 13.50
CA VAL A 168 -8.54 -5.12 14.37
C VAL A 168 -7.56 -6.05 13.68
N ILE A 169 -6.46 -6.34 14.36
CA ILE A 169 -5.31 -7.09 13.84
C ILE A 169 -4.99 -8.29 14.76
N LEU A 170 -4.44 -9.36 14.21
CA LEU A 170 -3.87 -10.47 14.99
C LEU A 170 -2.35 -10.30 15.08
N ASN A 171 -1.80 -10.48 16.27
CA ASN A 171 -0.35 -10.43 16.49
C ASN A 171 0.38 -11.60 15.82
N ASP A 172 -0.31 -12.72 15.59
CA ASP A 172 0.19 -13.85 14.80
C ASP A 172 0.06 -13.55 13.30
N GLY A 173 1.16 -13.17 12.67
CA GLY A 173 1.24 -12.91 11.23
C GLY A 173 1.52 -14.15 10.36
N SER A 174 1.46 -15.36 10.94
CA SER A 174 1.82 -16.59 10.23
C SER A 174 0.73 -17.07 9.26
N ALA A 175 1.11 -17.94 8.32
CA ALA A 175 0.18 -18.58 7.39
C ALA A 175 -0.92 -19.39 8.13
N SER A 176 -0.55 -20.04 9.24
CA SER A 176 -1.47 -20.76 10.12
C SER A 176 -2.45 -19.82 10.81
N GLY A 177 -1.99 -18.66 11.28
CA GLY A 177 -2.84 -17.59 11.80
C GLY A 177 -3.85 -17.11 10.76
N LEU A 178 -3.42 -16.94 9.50
CA LEU A 178 -4.28 -16.46 8.40
C LEU A 178 -5.35 -17.48 8.04
N ALA A 179 -5.02 -18.77 8.03
CA ALA A 179 -5.99 -19.83 7.79
C ALA A 179 -7.08 -19.87 8.88
N LYS A 180 -6.70 -19.70 10.16
CA LYS A 180 -7.64 -19.61 11.29
C LYS A 180 -8.50 -18.35 11.21
N ALA A 181 -7.87 -17.21 10.93
CA ALA A 181 -8.53 -15.93 10.73
C ALA A 181 -9.61 -16.00 9.65
N ARG A 182 -9.31 -16.63 8.51
CA ARG A 182 -10.23 -16.76 7.37
C ARG A 182 -11.44 -17.65 7.63
N LYS A 183 -11.37 -18.56 8.61
CA LYS A 183 -12.53 -19.35 9.04
C LYS A 183 -13.60 -18.51 9.72
N ILE A 184 -13.18 -17.45 10.43
CA ILE A 184 -14.06 -16.59 11.22
C ILE A 184 -14.43 -15.34 10.43
N VAL A 185 -13.43 -14.72 9.80
CA VAL A 185 -13.62 -13.59 8.88
C VAL A 185 -13.10 -13.98 7.51
N PRO A 186 -13.98 -14.32 6.56
CA PRO A 186 -13.59 -14.65 5.19
C PRO A 186 -12.78 -13.54 4.50
N GLY A 187 -12.97 -12.28 4.93
CA GLY A 187 -12.22 -11.11 4.47
C GLY A 187 -10.88 -10.85 5.18
N ALA A 188 -10.39 -11.74 6.05
CA ALA A 188 -9.13 -11.54 6.75
C ALA A 188 -7.93 -11.59 5.80
N PHE A 189 -7.01 -10.63 5.97
CA PHE A 189 -5.82 -10.51 5.13
C PHE A 189 -4.58 -10.15 5.95
N LEU A 190 -3.41 -10.62 5.50
CA LEU A 190 -2.14 -10.24 6.09
C LEU A 190 -1.79 -8.81 5.68
N GLY A 191 -1.63 -7.92 6.65
CA GLY A 191 -1.17 -6.54 6.49
C GLY A 191 0.21 -6.35 7.12
N ARG A 192 0.96 -5.35 6.63
CA ARG A 192 2.24 -4.97 7.22
C ARG A 192 2.06 -3.72 8.07
N PHE A 193 2.33 -3.86 9.37
CA PHE A 193 2.19 -2.79 10.35
C PHE A 193 3.58 -2.38 10.86
N PRO A 194 3.74 -1.20 11.49
CA PRO A 194 5.02 -0.77 12.07
C PRO A 194 5.61 -1.81 13.04
N GLN A 195 4.75 -2.62 13.65
CA GLN A 195 5.10 -3.65 14.63
C GLN A 195 5.24 -5.05 14.00
N GLY A 196 5.40 -5.16 12.67
CA GLY A 196 5.59 -6.42 11.94
C GLY A 196 4.40 -6.86 11.08
N SER A 197 4.50 -8.06 10.49
CA SER A 197 3.42 -8.68 9.72
C SER A 197 2.30 -9.12 10.66
N ARG A 198 1.07 -8.64 10.42
CA ARG A 198 -0.09 -8.97 11.25
C ARG A 198 -1.33 -9.16 10.40
N ILE A 199 -2.27 -9.96 10.87
CA ILE A 199 -3.47 -10.26 10.07
C ILE A 199 -4.54 -9.24 10.41
N GLN A 200 -4.94 -8.41 9.46
CA GLN A 200 -6.10 -7.55 9.60
C GLN A 200 -7.37 -8.37 9.46
N MET A 201 -8.15 -8.37 10.54
CA MET A 201 -9.43 -9.07 10.65
C MET A 201 -10.61 -8.18 10.28
N GLY A 202 -10.45 -6.86 10.35
CA GLY A 202 -11.51 -5.93 9.99
C GLY A 202 -11.11 -4.48 10.19
N ALA A 203 -11.83 -3.59 9.50
CA ALA A 203 -11.70 -2.15 9.63
C ALA A 203 -13.01 -1.57 10.19
N PHE A 204 -12.91 -0.80 11.26
CA PHE A 204 -14.07 -0.26 11.98
C PHE A 204 -13.95 1.26 12.12
N LYS A 205 -15.10 1.93 12.03
CA LYS A 205 -15.22 3.38 12.28
C LYS A 205 -15.42 3.70 13.77
N ASN A 206 -15.89 2.74 14.56
CA ASN A 206 -16.26 2.89 15.97
C ASN A 206 -15.35 2.02 16.85
N GLU A 207 -14.72 2.64 17.85
CA GLU A 207 -13.82 1.98 18.80
C GLU A 207 -14.50 0.88 19.60
N ALA A 208 -15.73 1.10 20.08
CA ALA A 208 -16.49 0.11 20.85
C ALA A 208 -16.80 -1.14 20.01
N LYS A 209 -17.11 -0.97 18.71
CA LYS A 209 -17.30 -2.10 17.78
C LYS A 209 -15.98 -2.84 17.52
N ALA A 210 -14.87 -2.11 17.37
CA ALA A 210 -13.54 -2.71 17.22
C ALA A 210 -13.11 -3.47 18.48
N ASN A 211 -13.37 -2.93 19.68
CA ASN A 211 -13.10 -3.54 20.97
C ASN A 211 -13.94 -4.80 21.20
N ALA A 212 -15.25 -4.75 20.95
CA ALA A 212 -16.12 -5.92 21.05
C ALA A 212 -15.62 -7.04 20.13
N PHE A 213 -15.23 -6.69 18.91
CA PHE A 213 -14.71 -7.65 17.93
C PHE A 213 -13.35 -8.23 18.34
N ALA A 214 -12.42 -7.39 18.81
CA ALA A 214 -11.13 -7.87 19.32
C ALA A 214 -11.30 -8.78 20.56
N ASN A 215 -12.23 -8.47 21.45
CA ASN A 215 -12.53 -9.29 22.63
C ASN A 215 -13.15 -10.63 22.25
N TYR A 216 -14.06 -10.65 21.29
CA TYR A 216 -14.60 -11.88 20.73
C TYR A 216 -13.50 -12.79 20.17
N LEU A 217 -12.55 -12.23 19.42
CA LEU A 217 -11.41 -13.00 18.90
C LEU A 217 -10.51 -13.53 20.02
N ARG A 218 -10.29 -12.76 21.10
CA ARG A 218 -9.53 -13.22 22.28
C ARG A 218 -10.22 -14.36 23.02
N GLN A 219 -11.55 -14.33 23.13
CA GLN A 219 -12.33 -15.43 23.70
C GLN A 219 -12.25 -16.71 22.86
N GLN A 220 -12.04 -16.58 21.54
CA GLN A 220 -11.76 -17.69 20.63
C GLN A 220 -10.27 -18.12 20.64
N GLY A 221 -9.48 -17.65 21.61
CA GLY A 221 -8.07 -17.99 21.77
C GLY A 221 -7.12 -17.30 20.79
N MET A 222 -7.56 -16.25 20.09
CA MET A 222 -6.72 -15.52 19.14
C MET A 222 -6.15 -14.24 19.75
N SER A 223 -4.86 -13.99 19.53
CA SER A 223 -4.18 -12.78 19.99
C SER A 223 -4.53 -11.56 19.13
N ALA A 224 -5.76 -11.05 19.29
CA ALA A 224 -6.24 -9.85 18.61
C ALA A 224 -5.79 -8.56 19.35
N SER A 225 -5.50 -7.51 18.59
CA SER A 225 -5.11 -6.18 19.02
C SER A 225 -5.82 -5.13 18.16
N ILE A 226 -6.00 -3.92 18.68
CA ILE A 226 -6.51 -2.80 17.89
C ILE A 226 -5.34 -1.92 17.49
N TYR A 227 -5.20 -1.69 16.19
CA TYR A 227 -4.26 -0.76 15.61
C TYR A 227 -4.96 0.53 15.19
N ARG A 228 -4.39 1.66 15.58
CA ARG A 228 -4.82 3.00 15.18
C ARG A 228 -3.67 3.57 14.32
N PRO A 229 -3.93 3.97 13.07
CA PRO A 229 -2.92 4.57 12.20
C PRO A 229 -2.57 6.00 12.65
#